data_AF-A0A9E6E9E4-F1
#
_entry.id   AF-A0A9E6E9E4-F1
#
_cell.length_a   1.000
_cell.length_b   1.000
_cell.length_c   1.000
_cell.angle_alpha   90.00
_cell.angle_beta   90.00
_cell.angle_gamma   90.00
#
_symmetry.space_group_name_H-M   'P 1'
#
loop_
_entity.id
_entity.type
_entity.pdbx_description
1 polymer ?
#
loop_
_entity_poly.entity_id
_entity_poly.type
_entity_poly.pdbx_seq_one_letter_code
_entity_poly.pdbx_strand_id
1 'polypeptide(L)'
;MCSKLYLQRRLSNENKTFSEVELLAISNYVVVLAEPGGGKTELLGSLAQQLGTSSVTANMFVQLGARHENTPLVIDAFDELAKIDQSGIHKLLAKITIAKPTHVVISSRSSEWDISATNAVKNFLGIEPLVVRLCEFGDSEQRAIFEHHAPGEDFTKFYSEVCKFDLKPFF
;
A
#
# COMPACT_ATOMS: atom_id res chain seq x y z
N MET A 1 2.17 4.48 -27.87
CA MET A 1 2.57 4.76 -26.48
C MET A 1 1.48 4.18 -25.59
N CYS A 2 1.71 3.06 -24.91
CA CYS A 2 0.73 2.60 -23.91
C CYS A 2 0.82 3.53 -22.70
N SER A 3 -0.26 4.28 -22.45
CA SER A 3 -0.46 4.98 -21.19
C SER A 3 -0.40 3.96 -20.05
N LYS A 4 0.34 4.22 -18.97
CA LYS A 4 0.41 3.31 -17.81
C LYS A 4 -1.02 3.11 -17.26
N LEU A 5 -1.60 1.92 -17.46
CA LEU A 5 -2.91 1.57 -16.91
C LEU A 5 -2.79 1.45 -15.38
N TYR A 6 -3.54 2.27 -14.66
CA TYR A 6 -3.75 2.11 -13.22
C TYR A 6 -5.21 1.73 -12.99
N LEU A 7 -5.43 0.58 -12.36
CA LEU A 7 -6.74 0.17 -11.88
C LEU A 7 -6.82 0.48 -10.38
N GLN A 8 -7.88 1.19 -9.99
CA GLN A 8 -8.13 1.47 -8.58
C GLN A 8 -8.16 0.17 -7.78
N ARG A 9 -7.48 0.17 -6.64
CA ARG A 9 -7.33 -1.03 -5.83
C ARG A 9 -8.42 -1.08 -4.76
N ARG A 10 -8.83 -2.30 -4.42
CA ARG A 10 -9.66 -2.57 -3.25
C ARG A 10 -8.78 -3.00 -2.08
N LEU A 11 -9.11 -2.53 -0.89
CA LEU A 11 -8.42 -2.86 0.34
C LEU A 11 -9.41 -3.49 1.31
N SER A 12 -8.99 -4.47 2.09
CA SER A 12 -9.85 -5.13 3.06
C SER A 12 -9.28 -5.12 4.47
N ASN A 13 -10.15 -5.03 5.46
CA ASN A 13 -9.83 -5.32 6.85
C ASN A 13 -10.93 -6.22 7.41
N GLU A 14 -10.56 -7.43 7.87
CA GLU A 14 -11.38 -8.49 8.46
C GLU A 14 -12.76 -8.73 7.82
N ASN A 15 -13.69 -7.79 7.94
CA ASN A 15 -15.08 -7.88 7.53
C ASN A 15 -15.52 -6.80 6.51
N LYS A 16 -14.64 -5.89 6.11
CA LYS A 16 -14.97 -4.76 5.23
C LYS A 16 -13.98 -4.62 4.10
N THR A 17 -14.50 -4.16 2.96
CA THR A 17 -13.71 -3.74 1.80
C THR A 17 -13.91 -2.25 1.58
N PHE A 18 -12.85 -1.58 1.17
CA PHE A 18 -12.77 -0.14 0.96
C PHE A 18 -12.21 0.13 -0.43
N SER A 19 -12.76 1.14 -1.08
CA SER A 19 -12.06 1.87 -2.14
C SER A 19 -10.97 2.77 -1.54
N GLU A 20 -10.05 3.24 -2.38
CA GLU A 20 -9.00 4.18 -1.98
C GLU A 20 -9.56 5.46 -1.34
N VAL A 21 -10.66 5.99 -1.89
CA VAL A 21 -11.29 7.23 -1.40
C VAL A 21 -11.96 7.02 -0.05
N GLU A 22 -12.70 5.91 0.11
CA GLU A 22 -13.33 5.56 1.39
C GLU A 22 -12.30 5.34 2.49
N LEU A 23 -11.17 4.71 2.16
CA LEU A 23 -10.09 4.46 3.09
C LEU A 23 -9.55 5.76 3.69
N LEU A 24 -9.26 6.76 2.85
CA LEU A 24 -8.74 8.06 3.26
C LEU A 24 -9.78 8.89 4.03
N ALA A 25 -11.07 8.70 3.74
CA ALA A 25 -12.14 9.40 4.46
C ALA A 25 -12.42 8.81 5.85
N ILE A 26 -12.19 7.52 6.05
CA ILE A 26 -12.50 6.81 7.30
C ILE A 26 -11.38 6.93 8.33
N SER A 27 -10.11 6.95 7.89
CA SER A 27 -8.97 7.02 8.81
C SER A 27 -7.86 7.90 8.28
N ASN A 28 -7.33 8.74 9.16
CA ASN A 28 -6.13 9.53 8.89
C ASN A 28 -4.86 8.70 9.07
N TYR A 29 -4.92 7.53 9.71
CA TYR A 29 -3.76 6.67 9.98
C TYR A 29 -4.04 5.29 9.41
N VAL A 30 -3.36 4.96 8.32
CA VAL A 30 -3.62 3.75 7.53
C VAL A 30 -2.32 2.98 7.34
N VAL A 31 -2.37 1.68 7.57
CA VAL A 31 -1.29 0.74 7.24
C VAL A 31 -1.78 -0.19 6.16
N VAL A 32 -1.11 -0.19 5.01
CA VAL A 32 -1.40 -1.05 3.86
C VAL A 32 -0.44 -2.23 3.84
N LEU A 33 -1.00 -3.44 3.89
CA LEU A 33 -0.28 -4.70 3.85
C LEU A 33 -0.52 -5.41 2.52
N ALA A 34 0.54 -5.91 1.90
CA ALA A 34 0.43 -6.80 0.76
C ALA A 34 1.69 -7.65 0.63
N GLU A 35 1.61 -8.75 -0.10
CA GLU A 35 2.80 -9.53 -0.47
C GLU A 35 3.74 -8.73 -1.41
N PRO A 36 5.02 -9.13 -1.53
CA PRO A 36 5.93 -8.59 -2.54
C PRO A 36 5.31 -8.69 -3.94
N GLY A 37 5.40 -7.63 -4.73
CA GLY A 37 4.80 -7.58 -6.06
C GLY A 37 3.30 -7.25 -6.10
N GLY A 38 2.60 -7.14 -4.97
CA GLY A 38 1.15 -6.86 -4.94
C GLY A 38 0.71 -5.46 -5.43
N GLY A 39 1.64 -4.60 -5.85
CA GLY A 39 1.33 -3.25 -6.35
C GLY A 39 1.17 -2.17 -5.27
N LYS A 40 1.81 -2.34 -4.11
CA LYS A 40 1.79 -1.34 -3.01
C LYS A 40 2.32 0.02 -3.47
N THR A 41 3.42 0.06 -4.21
CA THR A 41 4.07 1.31 -4.63
C THR A 41 3.16 2.12 -5.56
N GLU A 42 2.50 1.47 -6.53
CA GLU A 42 1.50 2.09 -7.39
C GLU A 42 0.31 2.64 -6.57
N LEU A 43 -0.22 1.83 -5.64
CA LEU A 43 -1.29 2.24 -4.73
C LEU A 43 -0.88 3.46 -3.88
N LEU A 44 0.31 3.44 -3.28
CA LEU A 44 0.81 4.56 -2.49
C LEU A 44 0.99 5.82 -3.35
N GLY A 45 1.39 5.66 -4.62
CA GLY A 45 1.41 6.75 -5.58
C GLY A 45 0.02 7.37 -5.79
N SER A 46 -1.01 6.55 -5.97
CA SER A 46 -2.40 7.00 -6.10
C SER A 46 -2.91 7.71 -4.82
N LEU A 47 -2.67 7.11 -3.65
CA LEU A 47 -3.07 7.70 -2.36
C LEU A 47 -2.34 9.03 -2.10
N ALA A 48 -1.05 9.10 -2.42
CA ALA A 48 -0.27 10.33 -2.32
C ALA A 48 -0.84 11.42 -3.24
N GLN A 49 -1.20 11.08 -4.48
CA GLN A 49 -1.82 12.02 -5.41
C GLN A 49 -3.17 12.53 -4.88
N GLN A 50 -4.01 11.65 -4.33
CA GLN A 50 -5.30 12.04 -3.73
C GLN A 50 -5.13 12.96 -2.51
N LEU A 51 -4.06 12.76 -1.74
CA LEU A 51 -3.70 13.59 -0.59
C LEU A 51 -2.89 14.86 -0.98
N GLY A 52 -2.57 15.06 -2.26
CA GLY A 52 -1.77 16.20 -2.72
C GLY A 52 -0.31 16.18 -2.23
N THR A 53 0.26 14.99 -2.00
CA THR A 53 1.63 14.78 -1.53
C THR A 53 2.39 13.80 -2.45
N SER A 54 3.64 13.49 -2.10
CA SER A 54 4.45 12.46 -2.76
C SER A 54 4.74 11.31 -1.80
N SER A 55 4.83 10.08 -2.31
CA SER A 55 5.34 8.96 -1.52
C SER A 55 6.86 9.03 -1.34
N VAL A 56 7.34 8.52 -0.22
CA VAL A 56 8.77 8.42 0.12
C VAL A 56 9.05 7.06 0.75
N THR A 57 10.22 6.47 0.53
CA THR A 57 10.55 5.21 1.21
C THR A 57 10.86 5.46 2.68
N ALA A 58 10.59 4.47 3.52
CA ALA A 58 10.82 4.54 4.96
C ALA A 58 12.30 4.85 5.28
N ASN A 59 13.24 4.22 4.54
CA ASN A 59 14.67 4.50 4.61
C ASN A 59 14.99 5.98 4.34
N MET A 60 14.44 6.56 3.27
CA MET A 60 14.66 7.98 2.95
C MET A 60 14.03 8.91 3.99
N PHE A 61 12.84 8.57 4.49
CA PHE A 61 12.17 9.37 5.52
C PHE A 61 12.93 9.37 6.84
N VAL A 62 13.52 8.24 7.25
CA VAL A 62 14.39 8.19 8.44
C VAL A 62 15.59 9.12 8.30
N GLN A 63 16.11 9.36 7.09
CA GLN A 63 17.21 10.31 6.89
C GLN A 63 16.72 11.76 6.83
N LEU A 64 15.73 12.03 5.97
CA LEU A 64 15.32 13.40 5.62
C LEU A 64 14.25 13.98 6.55
N GLY A 65 13.37 13.13 7.10
CA GLY A 65 12.16 13.54 7.81
C GLY A 65 11.11 14.21 6.92
N ALA A 66 10.09 14.76 7.55
CA ALA A 66 9.09 15.57 6.86
C ALA A 66 9.68 16.94 6.50
N ARG A 67 9.33 17.45 5.30
CA ARG A 67 9.75 18.78 4.85
C ARG A 67 8.95 19.90 5.52
N HIS A 68 7.70 19.61 5.88
CA HIS A 68 6.77 20.53 6.50
C HIS A 68 5.98 19.80 7.59
N GLU A 69 5.60 20.53 8.63
CA GLU A 69 4.64 20.03 9.63
C GLU A 69 3.21 20.11 9.09
N ASN A 70 2.30 19.30 9.64
CA ASN A 70 0.87 19.31 9.32
C ASN A 70 0.56 19.02 7.83
N THR A 71 1.40 18.22 7.18
CA THR A 71 1.15 17.72 5.81
C THR A 71 0.92 16.20 5.80
N PRO A 72 0.18 15.67 4.81
CA PRO A 72 0.06 14.23 4.62
C PRO A 72 1.42 13.55 4.37
N LEU A 73 1.60 12.38 4.98
CA LEU A 73 2.78 11.54 4.81
C LEU A 73 2.37 10.19 4.21
N VAL A 74 3.01 9.83 3.10
CA VAL A 74 2.86 8.52 2.47
C VAL A 74 4.22 7.85 2.42
N ILE A 75 4.38 6.77 3.18
CA ILE A 75 5.66 6.14 3.47
C ILE A 75 5.63 4.69 2.98
N ASP A 76 6.49 4.36 2.02
CA ASP A 76 6.59 3.03 1.41
C ASP A 76 7.67 2.17 2.08
N ALA A 77 7.54 0.85 1.99
CA ALA A 77 8.55 -0.13 2.38
C ALA A 77 8.99 -0.06 3.86
N PHE A 78 8.03 -0.03 4.79
CA PHE A 78 8.32 -0.10 6.23
C PHE A 78 9.08 -1.38 6.61
N ASP A 79 8.75 -2.51 5.97
CA ASP A 79 9.40 -3.80 6.22
C ASP A 79 10.91 -3.80 5.94
N GLU A 80 11.39 -2.93 5.05
CA GLU A 80 12.83 -2.81 4.79
C GLU A 80 13.60 -2.28 6.00
N LEU A 81 13.00 -1.38 6.79
CA LEU A 81 13.60 -0.92 8.04
C LEU A 81 13.56 -1.99 9.12
N ALA A 82 12.46 -2.73 9.21
CA ALA A 82 12.26 -3.78 10.19
C ALA A 82 13.33 -4.89 10.11
N LYS A 83 13.82 -5.17 8.89
CA LYS A 83 14.87 -6.17 8.63
C LYS A 83 16.25 -5.76 9.10
N ILE A 84 16.55 -4.46 9.16
CA ILE A 84 17.89 -3.96 9.48
C ILE A 84 18.05 -3.84 10.99
N ASP A 85 17.15 -3.13 11.66
CA ASP A 85 17.18 -2.91 13.11
C ASP A 85 15.85 -2.29 13.59
N GLN A 86 15.33 -2.79 14.73
CA GLN A 86 14.16 -2.23 15.42
C GLN A 86 14.33 -0.76 15.80
N SER A 87 15.57 -0.28 15.99
CA SER A 87 15.82 1.15 16.22
C SER A 87 15.42 2.03 15.04
N GLY A 88 15.44 1.49 13.81
CA GLY A 88 15.03 2.18 12.59
C GLY A 88 13.53 2.50 12.58
N ILE A 89 12.70 1.55 13.04
CA ILE A 89 11.26 1.75 13.19
C ILE A 89 10.96 2.86 14.19
N HIS A 90 11.59 2.83 15.38
CA HIS A 90 11.36 3.86 16.39
C HIS A 90 11.79 5.25 15.91
N LYS A 91 12.90 5.35 15.17
CA LYS A 91 13.34 6.61 14.55
C LYS A 91 12.34 7.11 13.50
N LEU A 92 11.82 6.21 12.66
CA LEU A 92 10.78 6.54 11.69
C LEU A 92 9.54 7.12 12.39
N LEU A 93 9.00 6.39 13.37
CA LEU A 93 7.80 6.77 14.10
C LEU A 93 7.99 8.08 14.87
N ALA A 94 9.13 8.28 15.52
CA ALA A 94 9.45 9.55 16.18
C ALA A 94 9.41 10.74 15.21
N LYS A 95 9.97 10.59 14.01
CA LYS A 95 9.93 11.64 12.97
C LYS A 95 8.51 11.91 12.47
N ILE A 96 7.68 10.88 12.35
CA ILE A 96 6.26 11.04 12.00
C ILE A 96 5.55 11.82 13.11
N THR A 97 5.74 11.47 14.38
CA THR A 97 5.12 12.16 15.52
C THR A 97 5.51 13.64 15.56
N ILE A 98 6.80 13.96 15.37
CA ILE A 98 7.30 15.35 15.35
C ILE A 98 6.64 16.15 14.23
N ALA A 99 6.44 15.56 13.05
CA ALA A 99 5.85 16.22 11.89
C ALA A 99 4.36 16.55 12.04
N LYS A 100 3.66 15.98 13.04
CA LYS A 100 2.22 16.18 13.29
C LYS A 100 1.37 16.10 12.01
N PRO A 101 1.49 15.02 11.22
CA PRO A 101 0.87 14.94 9.91
C PRO A 101 -0.65 14.90 10.01
N THR A 102 -1.32 15.46 9.00
CA THR A 102 -2.78 15.37 8.87
C THR A 102 -3.26 13.97 8.52
N HIS A 103 -2.43 13.24 7.76
CA HIS A 103 -2.66 11.87 7.31
C HIS A 103 -1.34 11.11 7.27
N VAL A 104 -1.36 9.82 7.59
CA VAL A 104 -0.23 8.90 7.53
C VAL A 104 -0.68 7.63 6.85
N VAL A 105 -0.07 7.31 5.72
CA VAL A 105 -0.21 6.02 5.03
C VAL A 105 1.14 5.32 5.04
N ILE A 106 1.21 4.12 5.62
CA ILE A 106 2.43 3.31 5.66
C ILE A 106 2.19 2.03 4.89
N SER A 107 3.14 1.60 4.05
CA SER A 107 3.10 0.29 3.40
C SER A 107 4.08 -0.68 4.07
N SER A 108 3.70 -1.96 4.14
CA SER A 108 4.58 -3.05 4.59
C SER A 108 4.22 -4.38 3.91
N ARG A 109 5.13 -5.35 3.99
CA ARG A 109 4.79 -6.76 3.70
C ARG A 109 3.86 -7.31 4.77
N SER A 110 2.85 -8.07 4.33
CA SER A 110 1.93 -8.78 5.21
C SER A 110 2.65 -9.73 6.18
N SER A 111 3.69 -10.43 5.71
CA SER A 111 4.46 -11.39 6.52
C SER A 111 5.38 -10.73 7.57
N GLU A 112 5.70 -9.45 7.39
CA GLU A 112 6.63 -8.71 8.25
C GLU A 112 5.90 -7.78 9.22
N TRP A 113 4.56 -7.67 9.09
CA TRP A 113 3.74 -6.84 9.96
C TRP A 113 3.02 -7.68 11.01
N ASP A 114 3.32 -7.40 12.27
CA ASP A 114 2.74 -8.09 13.42
C ASP A 114 2.04 -7.13 14.40
N ILE A 115 1.59 -7.70 15.51
CA ILE A 115 0.95 -6.96 16.60
C ILE A 115 1.94 -5.98 17.25
N SER A 116 3.24 -6.31 17.30
CA SER A 116 4.27 -5.44 17.85
C SER A 116 4.42 -4.16 17.03
N ALA A 117 4.48 -4.28 15.70
CA ALA A 117 4.50 -3.14 14.78
C ALA A 117 3.25 -2.25 14.95
N THR A 118 2.07 -2.87 15.04
CA THR A 118 0.80 -2.16 15.27
C THR A 118 0.81 -1.38 16.59
N ASN A 119 1.28 -2.02 17.66
CA ASN A 119 1.42 -1.40 18.98
C ASN A 119 2.47 -0.27 18.97
N ALA A 120 3.57 -0.43 18.25
CA ALA A 120 4.57 0.62 18.11
C ALA A 120 3.96 1.87 17.44
N VAL A 121 3.25 1.69 16.33
CA VAL A 121 2.55 2.82 15.66
C VAL A 121 1.56 3.48 16.61
N LYS A 122 0.74 2.69 17.31
CA LYS A 122 -0.24 3.19 18.29
C LYS A 122 0.42 3.98 19.43
N ASN A 123 1.52 3.47 19.98
CA ASN A 123 2.22 4.10 21.10
C ASN A 123 2.89 5.42 20.70
N PHE A 124 3.46 5.50 19.50
CA PHE A 124 4.13 6.71 19.01
C PHE A 124 3.16 7.79 18.52
N LEU A 125 2.06 7.38 17.87
CA LEU A 125 1.09 8.31 17.28
C LEU A 125 -0.10 8.60 18.21
N GLY A 126 -0.28 7.81 19.28
CA GLY A 126 -1.38 7.93 20.22
C GLY A 126 -2.75 7.48 19.66
N ILE A 127 -2.78 6.95 18.44
CA ILE A 127 -4.00 6.57 17.71
C ILE A 127 -3.79 5.18 17.11
N GLU A 128 -4.82 4.34 17.18
CA GLU A 128 -4.79 3.00 16.60
C GLU A 128 -4.91 3.09 15.07
N PRO A 129 -3.93 2.57 14.30
CA PRO A 129 -3.96 2.65 12.85
C PRO A 129 -4.99 1.69 12.26
N LEU A 130 -5.62 2.09 11.16
CA LEU A 130 -6.42 1.19 10.34
C LEU A 130 -5.49 0.32 9.50
N VAL A 131 -5.33 -0.95 9.89
CA VAL A 131 -4.55 -1.93 9.13
C VAL A 131 -5.46 -2.58 8.07
N VAL A 132 -5.05 -2.50 6.81
CA VAL A 132 -5.78 -3.04 5.66
C VAL A 132 -4.86 -3.86 4.78
N ARG A 133 -5.42 -4.86 4.09
CA ARG A 133 -4.72 -5.72 3.13
C ARG A 133 -5.16 -5.39 1.73
N LEU A 134 -4.21 -5.37 0.80
CA LEU A 134 -4.49 -5.17 -0.60
C LEU A 134 -5.17 -6.42 -1.18
N CYS A 135 -6.32 -6.24 -1.83
CA CYS A 135 -7.01 -7.35 -2.48
C CYS A 135 -6.32 -7.72 -3.81
N GLU A 136 -6.34 -9.00 -4.12
CA GLU A 136 -6.01 -9.52 -5.46
C GLU A 136 -6.98 -8.96 -6.50
N PHE A 137 -6.54 -8.92 -7.76
CA PHE A 137 -7.43 -8.53 -8.85
C PHE A 137 -8.43 -9.65 -9.14
N GLY A 138 -9.70 -9.30 -9.28
CA GLY A 138 -10.71 -10.22 -9.76
C GLY A 138 -10.72 -10.32 -11.29
N ASP A 139 -11.57 -11.21 -11.82
CA ASP A 139 -11.65 -11.53 -13.25
C ASP A 139 -11.80 -10.28 -14.13
N SER A 140 -12.62 -9.32 -13.71
CA SER A 140 -12.85 -8.08 -14.47
C SER A 140 -11.59 -7.21 -14.56
N GLU A 141 -10.83 -7.10 -13.46
CA GLU A 141 -9.60 -6.31 -13.45
C GLU A 141 -8.48 -7.03 -14.20
N GLN A 142 -8.35 -8.34 -14.02
CA GLN A 142 -7.39 -9.17 -14.77
C GLN A 142 -7.64 -9.08 -16.28
N ARG A 143 -8.90 -9.12 -16.70
CA ARG A 143 -9.29 -8.93 -18.09
C ARG A 143 -8.90 -7.56 -18.63
N ALA A 144 -9.17 -6.49 -17.89
CA ALA A 144 -8.80 -5.13 -18.28
C ALA A 144 -7.27 -4.97 -18.41
N ILE A 145 -6.50 -5.60 -17.50
CA ILE A 145 -5.04 -5.63 -17.58
C ILE A 145 -4.60 -6.37 -18.85
N PHE A 146 -5.17 -7.54 -19.14
CA PHE A 146 -4.83 -8.32 -20.32
C PHE A 146 -5.13 -7.57 -21.62
N GLU A 147 -6.34 -7.05 -21.77
CA GLU A 147 -6.77 -6.33 -22.98
C GLU A 147 -5.92 -5.08 -23.25
N HIS A 148 -5.40 -4.44 -22.20
CA HIS A 148 -4.47 -3.32 -22.33
C HIS A 148 -3.06 -3.74 -22.75
N HIS A 149 -2.56 -4.88 -22.25
CA HIS A 149 -1.19 -5.36 -22.54
C HIS A 149 -1.09 -6.14 -23.85
N ALA A 150 -2.14 -6.86 -24.23
CA ALA A 150 -2.19 -7.72 -25.39
C ALA A 150 -3.40 -7.36 -26.28
N PRO A 151 -3.43 -6.15 -26.87
CA PRO A 151 -4.53 -5.73 -27.71
C PRO A 151 -4.64 -6.66 -28.93
N GLY A 152 -5.81 -7.27 -29.11
CA GLY A 152 -6.10 -8.20 -30.22
C GLY A 152 -5.95 -9.68 -29.86
N GLU A 153 -5.45 -10.01 -28.67
CA GLU A 153 -5.47 -11.37 -28.14
C GLU A 153 -6.80 -11.70 -27.45
N ASP A 154 -7.16 -12.99 -27.41
CA ASP A 154 -8.41 -13.46 -26.82
C ASP A 154 -8.20 -13.84 -25.35
N PHE A 155 -8.72 -13.00 -24.44
CA PHE A 155 -8.65 -13.23 -23.00
C PHE A 155 -9.23 -14.58 -22.60
N THR A 156 -10.33 -15.03 -23.22
CA THR A 156 -10.97 -16.30 -22.88
C THR A 156 -10.08 -17.48 -23.23
N LYS A 157 -9.38 -17.42 -24.38
CA LYS A 157 -8.39 -18.45 -24.74
C LYS A 157 -7.23 -18.45 -23.76
N PHE A 158 -6.64 -17.29 -23.48
CA PHE A 158 -5.54 -17.15 -22.53
C PHE A 158 -5.93 -17.70 -21.14
N TYR A 159 -7.06 -17.25 -20.60
CA TYR A 159 -7.54 -17.69 -19.29
C TYR A 159 -7.79 -19.20 -19.26
N SER A 160 -8.36 -19.76 -20.33
CA SER A 160 -8.58 -21.22 -20.43
C SER A 160 -7.28 -22.03 -20.41
N GLU A 161 -6.20 -21.52 -21.01
CA GLU A 161 -4.88 -22.16 -20.95
C GLU A 161 -4.29 -22.05 -19.55
N VAL A 162 -4.36 -20.88 -18.91
CA VAL A 162 -3.87 -20.68 -17.53
C VAL A 162 -4.56 -21.66 -16.56
N CYS A 163 -5.87 -21.85 -16.67
CA CYS A 163 -6.62 -22.82 -15.86
C CYS A 163 -6.19 -24.28 -16.10
N LYS A 164 -5.77 -24.64 -17.33
CA LYS A 164 -5.29 -26.01 -17.62
C LYS A 164 -3.98 -26.35 -16.94
N PHE A 165 -3.15 -25.34 -16.64
CA PHE A 165 -1.87 -25.54 -15.97
C PHE A 165 -1.95 -25.44 -14.44
N ASP A 166 -3.16 -25.35 -13.87
CA ASP A 166 -3.40 -25.17 -12.42
C ASP A 166 -2.64 -23.98 -11.81
N LEU A 167 -2.24 -23.06 -12.69
CA LEU A 167 -1.70 -21.76 -12.33
C LEU A 167 -2.92 -20.95 -11.85
N LYS A 168 -3.24 -21.07 -10.56
CA LYS A 168 -4.22 -20.16 -9.94
C LYS A 168 -3.83 -18.71 -10.26
N PRO A 169 -4.78 -17.79 -10.42
CA PRO A 169 -4.47 -16.46 -10.93
C PRO A 169 -3.48 -15.77 -10.00
N PHE A 170 -2.27 -15.50 -10.50
CA PHE A 170 -1.19 -14.84 -9.77
C PHE A 170 -1.23 -13.34 -10.06
N PHE A 171 -2.14 -12.53 -9.47
CA PHE A 171 -2.02 -11.06 -9.41
C PHE A 171 -2.86 -10.40 -8.29
#